data_AF-A0A1Y2AY49-F1
#
_entry.id   AF-A0A1Y2AY49-F1
#
_cell.length_a   1.000
_cell.length_b   1.000
_cell.length_c   1.000
_cell.angle_alpha   90.00
_cell.angle_beta   90.00
_cell.angle_gamma   90.00
#
_symmetry.space_group_name_H-M   'P 1'
#
loop_
_entity.id
_entity.type
_entity.pdbx_description
1 polymer ?
#
loop_
_entity_poly.entity_id
_entity_poly.type
_entity_poly.pdbx_seq_one_letter_code
_entity_poly.pdbx_strand_id
1 'polypeptide(L)'
;MGSRAMYRNWVQYQAMVVSEAVYDDEQKRGPDQGVYFHKGDNNSERFLIHVIGTTAFVAFCGTKDQSHFMELQEFELESINEGSELKAMKGTLNQRDKWIPLMVEAFEPSGIKHLVLTGHSRGGSIAFIKLAMYFINPHTNLNSNMVVEAIAFGSPYCFNGPFLCT
;
A
#
# COMPACT_ATOMS: atom_id res chain seq x y z
N MET A 1 3.05 -27.26 13.36
CA MET A 1 3.76 -26.01 13.01
C MET A 1 3.73 -25.65 11.52
N GLY A 2 3.23 -26.50 10.60
CA GLY A 2 3.31 -26.25 9.14
C GLY A 2 2.31 -25.26 8.52
N SER A 3 1.17 -24.94 9.17
CA SER A 3 0.11 -24.13 8.54
C SER A 3 0.42 -22.64 8.42
N ARG A 4 1.15 -22.07 9.40
CA ARG A 4 1.48 -20.62 9.40
C ARG A 4 2.52 -20.25 8.33
N ALA A 5 3.56 -21.06 8.18
CA ALA A 5 4.60 -20.81 7.17
C ALA A 5 4.03 -20.91 5.74
N MET A 6 3.17 -21.90 5.48
CA MET A 6 2.49 -22.02 4.19
C MET A 6 1.58 -20.82 3.90
N TYR A 7 0.79 -20.39 4.89
CA TYR A 7 -0.06 -19.20 4.72
C TYR A 7 0.78 -17.94 4.47
N ARG A 8 1.87 -17.73 5.21
CA ARG A 8 2.76 -16.58 5.00
C ARG A 8 3.34 -16.56 3.59
N ASN A 9 3.84 -17.69 3.10
CA ASN A 9 4.39 -17.81 1.76
C ASN A 9 3.31 -17.55 0.69
N TRP A 10 2.08 -18.03 0.92
CA TRP A 10 0.95 -17.76 0.04
C TRP A 10 0.62 -16.26 -0.01
N VAL A 11 0.56 -15.58 1.15
CA VAL A 11 0.33 -14.12 1.20
C VAL A 11 1.42 -13.36 0.43
N GLN A 12 2.69 -13.69 0.66
CA GLN A 12 3.81 -13.04 -0.05
C GLN A 12 3.75 -13.27 -1.56
N TYR A 13 3.44 -14.49 -1.99
CA TYR A 13 3.28 -14.82 -3.40
C TYR A 13 2.14 -14.02 -4.04
N GLN A 14 0.96 -13.99 -3.40
CA GLN A 14 -0.18 -13.23 -3.92
C GLN A 14 0.11 -11.72 -3.94
N ALA A 15 0.75 -11.19 -2.91
CA ALA A 15 1.16 -9.79 -2.88
C ALA A 15 2.09 -9.44 -4.05
N MET A 16 3.04 -10.31 -4.39
CA MET A 16 3.93 -10.14 -5.55
C MET A 16 3.14 -10.15 -6.86
N VAL A 17 2.25 -11.13 -7.07
CA VAL A 17 1.42 -11.24 -8.29
C VAL A 17 0.57 -10.00 -8.50
N VAL A 18 -0.12 -9.54 -7.45
CA VAL A 18 -0.99 -8.35 -7.51
C VAL A 18 -0.13 -7.07 -7.69
N SER A 19 1.04 -7.01 -7.07
CA SER A 19 2.00 -5.91 -7.24
C SER A 19 2.61 -5.83 -8.64
N GLU A 20 2.69 -6.93 -9.38
CA GLU A 20 3.10 -6.92 -10.78
C GLU A 20 1.92 -6.52 -11.67
N ALA A 21 0.74 -7.11 -11.44
CA ALA A 21 -0.46 -6.89 -12.22
C ALA A 21 -0.93 -5.42 -12.23
N VAL A 22 -0.67 -4.64 -11.18
CA VAL A 22 -1.04 -3.21 -11.13
C VAL A 22 -0.32 -2.37 -12.19
N TYR A 23 0.81 -2.84 -12.73
CA TYR A 23 1.53 -2.17 -13.81
C TYR A 23 0.94 -2.48 -15.18
N ASP A 24 0.09 -3.49 -15.35
CA ASP A 24 -0.46 -3.80 -16.66
C ASP A 24 -1.51 -2.75 -17.06
N ASP A 25 -1.40 -2.22 -18.29
CA ASP A 25 -2.40 -1.33 -18.89
C ASP A 25 -3.44 -2.10 -19.70
N GLU A 26 -3.10 -3.31 -20.12
CA GLU A 26 -3.97 -4.19 -20.88
C GLU A 26 -4.78 -5.01 -19.88
N GLN A 27 -6.02 -4.59 -19.66
CA GLN A 27 -6.97 -5.36 -18.86
C GLN A 27 -7.19 -6.75 -19.48
N LYS A 28 -6.39 -7.73 -19.09
CA LYS A 28 -6.90 -9.10 -19.03
C LYS A 28 -7.80 -9.15 -17.81
N ARG A 29 -9.09 -8.93 -18.03
CA ARG A 29 -10.12 -9.41 -17.10
C ARG A 29 -9.81 -10.89 -16.84
N GLY A 30 -9.15 -11.18 -15.74
CA GLY A 30 -9.07 -12.54 -15.22
C GLY A 30 -10.50 -13.02 -14.93
N PRO A 31 -10.78 -14.33 -15.03
CA PRO A 31 -12.14 -14.87 -14.94
C PRO A 31 -12.77 -14.80 -13.54
N ASP A 32 -12.12 -14.19 -12.55
CA ASP A 32 -12.45 -14.41 -11.15
C ASP A 32 -13.12 -13.19 -10.52
N GLN A 33 -14.29 -13.44 -9.92
CA GLN A 33 -15.01 -12.50 -9.06
C GLN A 33 -14.06 -12.05 -7.93
N GLY A 34 -13.82 -10.75 -7.76
CA GLY A 34 -13.00 -10.22 -6.67
C GLY A 34 -11.78 -9.39 -7.07
N VAL A 35 -11.62 -9.01 -8.35
CA VAL A 35 -10.61 -8.02 -8.78
C VAL A 35 -11.30 -6.68 -9.05
N TYR A 36 -10.94 -5.64 -8.27
CA TYR A 36 -11.31 -4.25 -8.52
C TYR A 36 -10.07 -3.46 -8.91
N PHE A 37 -10.08 -2.87 -10.10
CA PHE A 37 -8.95 -2.08 -10.58
C PHE A 37 -9.33 -0.61 -10.66
N HIS A 38 -8.52 0.23 -10.04
CA HIS A 38 -8.60 1.67 -10.19
C HIS A 38 -7.41 2.16 -11.02
N LYS A 39 -7.70 2.52 -12.28
CA LYS A 39 -6.74 3.22 -13.11
C LYS A 39 -6.70 4.67 -12.64
N GLY A 40 -5.70 4.99 -11.81
CA GLY A 40 -5.36 6.37 -11.50
C GLY A 40 -5.05 7.13 -12.79
N ASP A 41 -5.41 8.41 -12.82
CA ASP A 41 -5.09 9.35 -13.89
C ASP A 41 -3.74 10.06 -13.63
N ASN A 42 -3.40 11.08 -14.42
CA ASN A 42 -2.17 11.87 -14.22
C ASN A 42 -2.14 12.58 -12.84
N ASN A 43 -3.25 12.56 -12.11
CA ASN A 43 -3.47 13.25 -10.85
C ASN A 43 -3.87 12.31 -9.71
N SER A 44 -3.79 10.99 -9.86
CA SER A 44 -4.19 10.05 -8.81
C SER A 44 -3.37 8.77 -8.85
N GLU A 45 -3.23 8.14 -7.68
CA GLU A 45 -2.50 6.88 -7.58
C GLU A 45 -3.26 5.76 -8.34
N ARG A 46 -2.54 4.98 -9.15
CA ARG A 46 -3.09 3.74 -9.69
C ARG A 46 -3.00 2.65 -8.62
N PHE A 47 -4.10 1.94 -8.41
CA PHE A 47 -4.11 0.78 -7.52
C PHE A 47 -5.00 -0.36 -8.04
N LEU A 48 -4.70 -1.56 -7.57
CA LEU A 48 -5.47 -2.78 -7.85
C LEU A 48 -5.83 -3.43 -6.52
N ILE A 49 -7.11 -3.77 -6.35
CA ILE A 49 -7.62 -4.55 -5.23
C ILE A 49 -7.93 -5.96 -5.74
N HIS A 50 -7.39 -6.97 -5.08
CA HIS A 50 -7.73 -8.37 -5.31
C HIS A 50 -8.17 -9.02 -4.01
N VAL A 51 -9.33 -9.67 -4.01
CA VAL A 51 -9.89 -10.34 -2.83
C VAL A 51 -9.89 -11.84 -3.05
N ILE A 52 -9.28 -12.58 -2.13
CA ILE A 52 -9.30 -14.05 -2.09
C ILE A 52 -9.79 -14.49 -0.70
N GLY A 53 -11.00 -15.03 -0.64
CA GLY A 53 -11.63 -15.41 0.62
C GLY A 53 -11.76 -14.21 1.57
N THR A 54 -11.18 -14.29 2.76
CA THR A 54 -11.18 -13.20 3.76
C THR A 54 -9.93 -12.31 3.70
N THR A 55 -9.12 -12.42 2.64
CA THR A 55 -7.89 -11.63 2.47
C THR A 55 -8.05 -10.68 1.29
N ALA A 56 -7.80 -9.39 1.50
CA ALA A 56 -7.76 -8.37 0.46
C ALA A 56 -6.31 -7.92 0.23
N PHE A 57 -5.90 -7.84 -1.02
CA PHE A 57 -4.61 -7.32 -1.46
C PHE A 57 -4.83 -6.01 -2.19
N VAL A 58 -4.19 -4.94 -1.74
CA VAL A 58 -4.25 -3.62 -2.38
C VAL A 58 -2.85 -3.28 -2.87
N ALA A 59 -2.65 -3.40 -4.18
CA ALA A 59 -1.40 -3.08 -4.84
C ALA A 59 -1.39 -1.64 -5.33
N PHE A 60 -0.32 -0.91 -5.06
CA PHE A 60 -0.07 0.43 -5.58
C PHE A 60 0.96 0.39 -6.70
N CYS A 61 0.66 1.08 -7.80
CA CYS A 61 1.58 1.21 -8.91
C CYS A 61 2.73 2.14 -8.53
N GLY A 62 3.97 1.72 -8.80
CA GLY A 62 5.11 2.62 -8.82
C GLY A 62 5.21 3.38 -10.14
N THR A 63 6.30 4.14 -10.29
CA THR A 63 6.57 4.89 -11.52
C THR A 63 6.90 3.92 -12.66
N LYS A 64 6.25 4.08 -13.82
CA LYS A 64 6.57 3.33 -15.05
C LYS A 64 7.76 3.90 -15.81
N ASP A 65 7.97 5.20 -15.69
CA ASP A 65 9.06 5.90 -16.35
C ASP A 65 10.36 5.82 -15.54
N GLN A 66 11.48 5.62 -16.23
CA GLN A 66 12.82 5.49 -15.63
C GLN A 66 13.35 6.77 -14.96
N SER A 67 12.54 7.82 -14.82
CA SER A 67 12.87 9.04 -14.09
C SER A 67 12.84 8.82 -12.56
N HIS A 68 13.35 7.69 -12.09
CA HIS A 68 13.42 7.31 -10.67
C HIS A 68 14.31 8.24 -9.81
N PHE A 69 14.96 9.25 -10.42
CA PHE A 69 16.14 9.91 -9.84
C PHE A 69 16.39 11.35 -10.29
N MET A 70 15.39 12.22 -10.42
CA MET A 70 15.67 13.53 -11.05
C MET A 70 15.72 14.74 -10.12
N GLU A 71 15.18 14.71 -8.89
CA GLU A 71 15.21 15.91 -8.05
C GLU A 71 15.58 15.62 -6.58
N LEU A 72 16.67 16.21 -6.10
CA LEU A 72 17.12 16.17 -4.70
C LEU A 72 16.02 16.60 -3.70
N GLN A 73 15.05 17.40 -4.16
CA GLN A 73 13.89 17.86 -3.39
C GLN A 73 12.88 16.73 -3.10
N GLU A 74 12.85 15.68 -3.91
CA GLU A 74 11.99 14.51 -3.68
C GLU A 74 12.46 13.65 -2.51
N PHE A 75 13.76 13.76 -2.15
CA PHE A 75 14.39 13.09 -1.02
C PHE A 75 14.31 13.87 0.30
N GLU A 76 13.84 15.13 0.26
CA GLU A 76 13.54 15.88 1.49
C GLU A 76 12.53 15.10 2.33
N LEU A 77 12.64 15.17 3.65
CA LEU A 77 11.73 14.48 4.56
C LEU A 77 10.77 15.49 5.19
N GLU A 78 9.48 15.25 5.02
CA GLU A 78 8.41 16.09 5.54
C GLU A 78 7.54 15.30 6.53
N SER A 79 7.00 15.97 7.54
CA SER A 79 6.16 15.33 8.55
C SER A 79 4.92 14.70 7.91
N ILE A 80 4.63 13.44 8.27
CA ILE A 80 3.47 12.72 7.72
C ILE A 80 2.16 13.41 8.14
N ASN A 81 2.11 14.01 9.33
CA ASN A 81 1.00 14.84 9.82
C ASN A 81 1.56 16.06 10.54
N GLU A 82 0.77 17.14 10.62
CA GLU A 82 1.12 18.31 11.42
C GLU A 82 1.36 17.90 12.88
N GLY A 83 2.54 18.23 13.41
CA GLY A 83 2.97 17.83 14.76
C GLY A 83 3.54 16.41 14.90
N SER A 84 3.63 15.62 13.82
CA SER A 84 4.29 14.31 13.86
C SER A 84 5.81 14.43 13.77
N GLU A 85 6.53 13.74 14.68
CA GLU A 85 7.99 13.56 14.59
C GLU A 85 8.39 12.63 13.44
N LEU A 86 7.45 11.83 12.91
CA LEU A 86 7.66 10.94 11.79
C LEU A 86 7.68 11.74 10.49
N LYS A 87 8.77 11.61 9.74
CA LYS A 87 8.94 12.27 8.45
C LYS A 87 9.06 11.24 7.35
N ALA A 88 8.37 11.46 6.24
CA ALA A 88 8.49 10.64 5.05
C ALA A 88 9.01 11.45 3.86
N MET A 89 9.52 10.78 2.83
CA MET A 89 10.00 11.46 1.61
C MET A 89 8.89 12.32 1.00
N LYS A 90 9.19 13.60 0.87
CA LYS A 90 8.35 14.66 0.32
C LYS A 90 7.87 14.32 -1.08
N GLY A 91 8.73 13.75 -1.93
CA GLY A 91 8.31 13.28 -3.27
C GLY A 91 7.21 12.21 -3.23
N THR A 92 7.17 11.41 -2.16
CA THR A 92 6.10 10.44 -1.93
C THR A 92 4.87 11.10 -1.32
N LEU A 93 5.04 12.04 -0.38
CA LEU A 93 3.95 12.76 0.29
C LEU A 93 3.27 13.85 -0.56
N ASN A 94 3.95 14.45 -1.54
CA ASN A 94 3.42 15.51 -2.41
C ASN A 94 2.19 15.09 -3.23
N GLN A 95 1.91 13.79 -3.29
CA GLN A 95 0.72 13.25 -3.93
C GLN A 95 -0.31 12.73 -2.93
N ARG A 96 -0.16 12.99 -1.64
CA ARG A 96 -1.07 12.49 -0.60
C ARG A 96 -2.51 12.98 -0.78
N ASP A 97 -2.71 14.24 -1.16
CA ASP A 97 -4.05 14.78 -1.47
C ASP A 97 -4.67 14.16 -2.74
N LYS A 98 -3.83 13.53 -3.55
CA LYS A 98 -4.17 12.79 -4.77
C LYS A 98 -4.32 11.29 -4.50
N TRP A 99 -4.01 10.83 -3.30
CA TRP A 99 -4.21 9.45 -2.90
C TRP A 99 -5.67 9.23 -2.60
N ILE A 100 -6.19 8.08 -3.04
CA ILE A 100 -7.52 7.69 -2.66
C ILE A 100 -7.46 7.28 -1.18
N PRO A 101 -8.28 7.90 -0.30
CA PRO A 101 -8.37 7.47 1.08
C PRO A 101 -8.82 6.02 1.09
N LEU A 102 -7.88 5.11 1.35
CA LEU A 102 -8.20 3.72 1.62
C LEU A 102 -8.73 3.69 3.04
N MET A 103 -10.04 3.83 3.15
CA MET A 103 -10.75 3.61 4.40
C MET A 103 -10.66 2.11 4.68
N VAL A 104 -9.70 1.73 5.50
CA VAL A 104 -9.51 0.35 5.95
C VAL A 104 -10.81 -0.16 6.60
N GLU A 105 -11.55 0.75 7.25
CA GLU A 105 -12.89 0.56 7.79
C GLU A 105 -13.93 0.17 6.73
N ALA A 106 -13.72 0.45 5.44
CA ALA A 106 -14.61 0.01 4.38
C ALA A 106 -14.47 -1.50 4.07
N PHE A 107 -13.36 -2.12 4.46
CA PHE A 107 -13.15 -3.56 4.26
C PHE A 107 -13.74 -4.41 5.39
N GLU A 108 -13.83 -3.89 6.62
CA GLU A 108 -14.34 -4.67 7.76
C GLU A 108 -15.79 -5.17 7.56
N PRO A 109 -16.75 -4.35 7.06
CA PRO A 109 -18.12 -4.81 6.83
C PRO A 109 -18.22 -5.86 5.72
N SER A 110 -17.21 -5.97 4.85
CA SER A 110 -17.18 -6.94 3.75
C SER A 110 -16.72 -8.34 4.18
N GLY A 111 -16.39 -8.54 5.47
CA GLY A 111 -15.95 -9.83 6.00
C GLY A 111 -14.46 -10.12 5.79
N ILE A 112 -13.69 -9.12 5.33
CA ILE A 112 -12.24 -9.19 5.23
C ILE A 112 -11.65 -9.21 6.65
N LYS A 113 -10.73 -10.15 6.87
CA LYS A 113 -10.00 -10.33 8.13
C LYS A 113 -8.52 -10.04 7.99
N HIS A 114 -8.02 -9.92 6.77
CA HIS A 114 -6.64 -9.63 6.49
C HIS A 114 -6.53 -8.68 5.29
N LEU A 115 -5.99 -7.49 5.50
CA LEU A 115 -5.71 -6.50 4.47
C LEU A 115 -4.19 -6.39 4.26
N VAL A 116 -3.75 -6.64 3.03
CA VAL A 116 -2.35 -6.60 2.63
C VAL A 116 -2.15 -5.46 1.67
N LEU A 117 -1.46 -4.41 2.11
CA LEU A 117 -1.01 -3.31 1.27
C LEU A 117 0.30 -3.73 0.58
N THR A 118 0.41 -3.55 -0.73
CA THR A 118 1.60 -4.01 -1.45
C THR A 118 1.96 -3.11 -2.61
N GLY A 119 3.19 -3.24 -3.11
CA GLY A 119 3.65 -2.49 -4.26
C GLY A 119 5.14 -2.67 -4.48
N HIS A 120 5.57 -2.38 -5.71
CA HIS A 120 6.96 -2.39 -6.12
C HIS A 120 7.51 -0.98 -6.27
N SER A 121 8.80 -0.77 -5.95
CA SER A 121 9.48 0.53 -6.06
C SER A 121 8.72 1.61 -5.27
N ARG A 122 8.39 2.76 -5.89
CA ARG A 122 7.57 3.82 -5.30
C ARG A 122 6.22 3.31 -4.75
N GLY A 123 5.59 2.35 -5.42
CA GLY A 123 4.33 1.74 -4.94
C GLY A 123 4.50 1.04 -3.59
N GLY A 124 5.67 0.47 -3.33
CA GLY A 124 6.01 -0.11 -2.04
C GLY A 124 6.13 0.93 -0.93
N SER A 125 6.67 2.12 -1.24
CA SER A 125 6.72 3.24 -0.29
C SER A 125 5.32 3.76 0.04
N ILE A 126 4.44 3.84 -0.96
CA ILE A 126 3.02 4.21 -0.77
C ILE A 126 2.32 3.21 0.16
N ALA A 127 2.52 1.90 -0.05
CA ALA A 127 1.96 0.86 0.81
C ALA A 127 2.39 1.02 2.28
N PHE A 128 3.69 1.27 2.51
CA PHE A 128 4.22 1.50 3.85
C PHE A 128 3.67 2.77 4.50
N ILE A 129 3.61 3.88 3.77
CA ILE A 129 3.08 5.15 4.31
C ILE A 129 1.60 5.02 4.63
N LYS A 130 0.81 4.33 3.79
CA LYS A 130 -0.61 4.08 4.08
C LYS A 130 -0.82 3.21 5.31
N LEU A 131 0.04 2.19 5.52
CA LEU A 131 0.04 1.42 6.76
C LEU A 131 0.35 2.30 7.98
N ALA A 132 1.39 3.14 7.89
CA ALA A 132 1.74 4.06 8.96
C ALA A 132 0.60 5.04 9.25
N MET A 133 0.01 5.63 8.21
CA MET A 133 -1.14 6.53 8.29
C MET A 133 -2.34 5.90 8.99
N TYR A 134 -2.61 4.61 8.73
CA TYR A 134 -3.66 3.87 9.41
C TYR A 134 -3.40 3.80 10.93
N PHE A 135 -2.20 3.43 11.36
CA PHE A 135 -1.91 3.30 12.80
C PHE A 135 -1.76 4.64 13.55
N ILE A 136 -1.35 5.71 12.88
CA ILE A 136 -1.23 7.04 13.51
C ILE A 136 -2.55 7.82 13.53
N ASN A 137 -3.58 7.37 12.79
CA ASN A 137 -4.85 8.08 12.73
C ASN A 137 -5.65 7.83 14.03
N PRO A 138 -5.98 8.88 14.81
CA PRO A 138 -6.69 8.73 16.07
C PRO A 138 -8.13 8.20 15.90
N HIS A 139 -8.68 8.26 14.68
CA HIS A 139 -10.01 7.72 14.35
C HIS A 139 -9.98 6.25 13.95
N THR A 140 -8.79 5.66 13.80
CA THR A 140 -8.68 4.24 13.45
C THR A 140 -9.09 3.37 14.64
N ASN A 141 -9.93 2.38 14.35
CA ASN A 141 -10.41 1.46 15.36
C ASN A 141 -9.31 0.44 15.72
N LEU A 142 -8.50 0.77 16.74
CA LEU A 142 -7.46 -0.12 17.27
C LEU A 142 -8.03 -1.46 17.82
N ASN A 143 -9.36 -1.57 18.01
CA ASN A 143 -10.02 -2.81 18.39
C ASN A 143 -10.49 -3.66 17.19
N SER A 144 -10.05 -3.33 15.98
CA SER A 144 -10.33 -4.14 14.80
C SER A 144 -9.74 -5.55 14.93
N ASN A 145 -10.52 -6.56 14.53
CA ASN A 145 -10.04 -7.94 14.39
C ASN A 145 -9.35 -8.18 13.04
N MET A 146 -9.24 -7.15 12.20
CA MET A 146 -8.58 -7.22 10.92
C MET A 146 -7.07 -7.07 11.10
N VAL A 147 -6.31 -8.02 10.56
CA VAL A 147 -4.86 -7.86 10.42
C VAL A 147 -4.61 -6.93 9.25
N VAL A 148 -3.79 -5.91 9.44
CA VAL A 148 -3.36 -5.00 8.36
C VAL A 148 -1.84 -5.02 8.29
N GLU A 149 -1.29 -5.34 7.12
CA GLU A 149 0.16 -5.36 6.90
C GLU A 149 0.54 -4.73 5.56
N ALA A 150 1.82 -4.37 5.42
CA ALA A 150 2.41 -3.92 4.17
C ALA A 150 3.54 -4.85 3.73
N ILE A 151 3.54 -5.23 2.46
CA ILE A 151 4.63 -5.99 1.82
C ILE A 151 5.13 -5.17 0.64
N ALA A 152 6.30 -4.54 0.80
CA ALA A 152 6.91 -3.72 -0.23
C ALA A 152 8.08 -4.43 -0.91
N PHE A 153 8.09 -4.43 -2.25
CA PHE A 153 9.12 -5.04 -3.07
C PHE A 153 10.02 -3.97 -3.67
N GLY A 154 11.34 -4.08 -3.50
CA GLY A 154 12.29 -3.13 -4.10
C GLY A 154 12.02 -1.65 -3.76
N SER A 155 11.35 -1.38 -2.65
CA SER A 155 10.96 -0.01 -2.27
C SER A 155 12.18 0.79 -1.81
N PRO A 156 12.29 2.07 -2.21
CA PRO A 156 13.24 2.97 -1.57
C PRO A 156 12.89 3.17 -0.10
N TYR A 157 13.89 3.55 0.70
CA TYR A 157 13.67 4.03 2.06
C TYR A 157 12.84 5.31 2.01
N CYS A 158 11.77 5.36 2.79
CA CYS A 158 10.83 6.48 2.77
C CYS A 158 10.69 7.21 4.11
N PHE A 159 11.44 6.84 5.16
CA PHE A 159 11.40 7.49 6.49
C PHE A 159 12.80 7.87 7.01
N ASN A 160 12.90 8.88 7.89
CA ASN A 160 14.16 9.33 8.53
C ASN A 160 14.65 8.44 9.67
N GLY A 161 13.85 7.50 10.17
CA GLY A 161 14.19 6.74 11.38
C GLY A 161 13.28 5.53 11.58
N PRO A 162 13.54 4.72 12.62
CA PRO A 162 12.74 3.55 12.93
C PRO A 162 11.30 3.96 13.27
N PHE A 163 10.32 3.29 12.65
CA PHE A 163 8.92 3.39 13.03
C PHE A 163 8.70 2.58 14.31
N LEU A 164 8.55 3.27 15.44
CA LEU A 164 8.20 2.65 16.71
C LEU A 164 6.68 2.73 16.87
N CYS A 165 5.99 1.61 16.71
CA CYS A 165 4.59 1.51 17.11
C CYS A 165 4.54 1.59 18.64
N THR A 166 4.13 2.73 19.20
CA THR A 166 3.87 2.90 20.64
C THR A 166 2.39 2.89 20.92
#